data_AF-A0A2V5P6Q3-F1
#
_entry.id   AF-A0A2V5P6Q3-F1
#
_cell.length_a   1.000
_cell.length_b   1.000
_cell.length_c   1.000
_cell.angle_alpha   90.00
_cell.angle_beta   90.00
_cell.angle_gamma   90.00
#
_symmetry.space_group_name_H-M   'P 1'
#
loop_
_entity.id
_entity.type
_entity.pdbx_description
1 polymer ?
#
loop_
_entity_poly.entity_id
_entity_poly.type
_entity_poly.pdbx_seq_one_letter_code
_entity_poly.pdbx_strand_id
1 'polypeptide(L)'
;VDKDLGYELRCADPIPFDAEYTRDLGYGAVKFLLSPDAAKFGAIVSFEDGKMVPLPFEKMLDPQTRRMTVRKVNVDGEAYECACHYMIRLERADFESPETLHKLAGSVSLTPAQFRQRFGYLVGIK
;
A
#
# COMPACT_ATOMS: atom_id res chain seq x y z
N VAL A 1 22.60 3.37 13.13
CA VAL A 1 21.59 3.48 14.19
C VAL A 1 20.27 3.22 13.52
N ASP A 2 19.65 2.07 13.81
CA ASP A 2 18.33 1.77 13.29
C ASP A 2 17.33 2.73 13.95
N LYS A 3 16.54 3.43 13.14
CA LYS A 3 15.54 4.39 13.60
C LYS A 3 14.17 3.80 13.35
N ASP A 4 13.44 3.49 14.42
CA ASP A 4 12.05 3.10 14.34
C ASP A 4 11.17 4.34 14.07
N LEU A 5 10.77 4.52 12.81
CA LEU A 5 9.95 5.65 12.32
C LEU A 5 8.47 5.62 12.76
N GLY A 6 8.11 4.75 13.70
CA GLY A 6 6.70 4.48 14.01
C GLY A 6 5.97 5.65 14.66
N TYR A 7 6.62 6.38 15.56
CA TYR A 7 6.01 7.48 16.29
C TYR A 7 5.83 8.70 15.39
N GLU A 8 6.87 9.05 14.62
CA GLU A 8 6.86 10.20 13.72
C GLU A 8 5.77 10.07 12.65
N LEU A 9 5.55 8.88 12.12
CA LEU A 9 4.51 8.65 11.12
C LEU A 9 3.08 8.73 11.71
N ARG A 10 2.89 8.37 12.98
CA ARG A 10 1.55 8.38 13.63
C ARG A 10 1.19 9.71 14.27
N CYS A 11 2.18 10.53 14.58
CA CYS A 11 2.01 11.83 15.22
C CYS A 11 2.18 13.00 14.26
N ALA A 12 2.43 12.73 12.96
CA ALA A 12 2.39 13.75 11.94
C ALA A 12 0.96 14.28 11.76
N ASP A 13 0.83 15.59 11.51
CA ASP A 13 -0.45 16.19 11.17
C ASP A 13 -1.00 15.59 9.87
N PRO A 14 -2.34 15.41 9.76
CA PRO A 14 -2.95 14.89 8.54
C PRO A 14 -2.71 15.83 7.36
N ILE A 15 -2.50 15.26 6.18
CA ILE A 15 -2.48 16.05 4.94
C ILE A 15 -3.91 16.50 4.57
N PRO A 16 -4.10 17.47 3.64
CA PRO A 16 -5.44 17.93 3.27
C PRO A 16 -6.39 16.82 2.83
N PHE A 17 -5.87 15.82 2.10
CA PHE A 17 -6.64 14.64 1.71
C PHE A 17 -7.16 13.86 2.92
N ASP A 18 -6.32 13.61 3.93
CA ASP A 18 -6.74 12.89 5.14
C ASP A 18 -7.84 13.66 5.89
N ALA A 19 -7.73 14.98 5.96
CA ALA A 19 -8.72 15.83 6.62
C ALA A 19 -10.07 15.83 5.90
N GLU A 20 -10.07 15.83 4.56
CA GLU A 20 -11.29 15.71 3.75
C GLU A 20 -11.88 14.30 3.86
N TYR A 21 -11.06 13.28 3.64
CA TYR A 21 -11.49 11.88 3.66
C TYR A 21 -12.07 11.47 5.03
N THR A 22 -11.43 11.88 6.14
CA THR A 22 -11.94 11.58 7.49
C THR A 22 -13.21 12.35 7.85
N ARG A 23 -13.39 13.57 7.32
CA ARG A 23 -14.65 14.32 7.43
C ARG A 23 -15.78 13.56 6.74
N ASP A 24 -15.54 13.09 5.52
CA ASP A 24 -16.53 12.35 4.73
C ASP A 24 -16.87 11.00 5.39
N LEU A 25 -15.87 10.28 5.90
CA LEU A 25 -16.07 9.08 6.71
C LEU A 25 -16.93 9.34 7.95
N GLY A 26 -16.65 10.43 8.68
CA GLY A 26 -17.42 10.81 9.86
C GLY A 26 -18.89 11.13 9.53
N TYR A 27 -19.13 11.90 8.47
CA TYR A 27 -20.47 12.16 7.96
C TYR A 27 -21.18 10.87 7.53
N GLY A 28 -20.48 10.01 6.79
CA GLY A 28 -20.97 8.70 6.35
C GLY A 28 -21.36 7.80 7.52
N ALA A 29 -20.59 7.80 8.61
CA ALA A 29 -20.88 7.04 9.82
C ALA A 29 -22.18 7.50 10.49
N VAL A 30 -22.36 8.81 10.66
CA VAL A 30 -23.61 9.35 11.23
C VAL A 30 -24.79 9.04 10.32
N LYS A 31 -24.63 9.20 9.00
CA LYS A 31 -25.66 8.85 8.02
C LYS A 31 -26.05 7.37 8.08
N PHE A 32 -25.08 6.46 8.24
CA PHE A 32 -25.34 5.04 8.42
C PHE A 32 -26.10 4.77 9.73
N LEU A 33 -25.66 5.34 10.85
CA LEU A 33 -26.29 5.15 12.16
C LEU A 33 -27.75 5.64 12.20
N LEU A 34 -28.08 6.68 11.45
CA LEU A 34 -29.45 7.20 11.32
C LEU A 34 -30.31 6.40 10.33
N SER A 35 -29.71 5.48 9.56
CA SER A 35 -30.44 4.67 8.60
C SER A 35 -31.09 3.43 9.26
N PRO A 36 -32.14 2.86 8.67
CA PRO A 36 -32.72 1.59 9.14
C PRO A 36 -31.72 0.42 9.12
N ASP A 37 -30.63 0.51 8.36
CA ASP A 37 -29.64 -0.56 8.24
C ASP A 37 -28.77 -0.70 9.50
N ALA A 38 -28.61 0.37 10.28
CA ALA A 38 -27.90 0.31 11.56
C ALA A 38 -28.57 -0.64 12.57
N ALA A 39 -29.86 -0.92 12.43
CA ALA A 39 -30.56 -1.91 13.24
C ALA A 39 -30.34 -3.36 12.77
N LYS A 40 -29.79 -3.55 11.56
CA LYS A 40 -29.63 -4.86 10.91
C LYS A 40 -28.24 -5.43 11.09
N PHE A 41 -27.20 -4.59 11.01
CA PHE A 41 -25.81 -5.04 11.11
C PHE A 41 -24.89 -3.90 11.56
N GLY A 42 -23.75 -4.28 12.16
CA GLY A 42 -22.63 -3.36 12.35
C GLY A 42 -21.76 -3.29 11.10
N ALA A 43 -21.24 -2.10 10.77
CA ALA A 43 -20.49 -1.86 9.56
C ALA A 43 -19.23 -1.00 9.77
N ILE A 44 -18.25 -1.20 8.89
CA ILE A 44 -17.16 -0.26 8.65
C ILE A 44 -17.61 0.67 7.53
N VAL A 45 -17.45 1.97 7.74
CA VAL A 45 -17.76 2.97 6.73
C VAL A 45 -16.57 3.06 5.78
N SER A 46 -16.81 2.89 4.48
CA SER A 46 -15.84 3.16 3.43
C SER A 46 -16.45 4.08 2.38
N PHE A 47 -15.59 4.62 1.51
CA PHE A 47 -16.00 5.30 0.29
C PHE A 47 -15.40 4.60 -0.93
N GLU A 48 -16.22 4.33 -1.92
CA GLU A 48 -15.85 3.75 -3.22
C GLU A 48 -16.46 4.62 -4.32
N ASP A 49 -15.63 5.14 -5.23
CA ASP A 49 -16.04 6.05 -6.32
C ASP A 49 -16.95 7.20 -5.86
N GLY A 50 -16.58 7.84 -4.74
CA GLY A 50 -17.31 8.98 -4.15
C GLY A 50 -18.62 8.62 -3.47
N LYS A 51 -18.94 7.32 -3.33
CA LYS A 51 -20.14 6.85 -2.63
C LYS A 51 -19.76 6.18 -1.32
N MET A 52 -20.49 6.52 -0.25
CA MET A 52 -20.38 5.82 1.03
C MET A 52 -20.91 4.39 0.86
N VAL A 53 -20.07 3.41 1.20
CA VAL A 53 -20.39 1.98 1.17
C VAL A 53 -20.23 1.41 2.59
N PRO A 54 -21.31 0.94 3.23
CA PRO A 54 -21.18 0.27 4.52
C PRO A 54 -20.73 -1.18 4.31
N LEU A 55 -19.60 -1.55 4.90
CA LEU A 55 -19.03 -2.90 4.84
C LEU A 55 -19.41 -3.67 6.13
N PRO A 56 -20.29 -4.69 6.06
CA PRO A 56 -20.70 -5.43 7.26
C PRO A 56 -19.52 -6.12 7.96
N PHE A 57 -19.46 -6.06 9.29
CA PHE A 57 -18.37 -6.67 10.06
C PHE A 57 -18.23 -8.17 9.79
N GLU A 58 -19.33 -8.90 9.67
CA GLU A 58 -19.34 -10.34 9.42
C GLU A 58 -18.63 -10.73 8.12
N LYS A 59 -18.60 -9.83 7.13
CA LYS A 59 -17.88 -10.05 5.85
C LYS A 59 -16.40 -9.69 5.93
N MET A 60 -16.00 -8.93 6.95
CA MET A 60 -14.65 -8.41 7.13
C MET A 60 -13.84 -9.21 8.16
N LEU A 61 -14.52 -9.92 9.07
CA LEU A 61 -13.89 -10.74 10.09
C LEU A 61 -13.53 -12.11 9.54
N ASP A 62 -12.33 -12.56 9.86
CA ASP A 62 -11.95 -13.96 9.71
C ASP A 62 -12.76 -14.80 10.72
N PRO A 63 -13.54 -15.80 10.26
CA PRO A 63 -14.43 -16.56 11.13
C PRO A 63 -13.69 -17.44 12.15
N GLN A 64 -12.43 -17.81 11.88
CA GLN A 64 -11.62 -18.62 12.77
C GLN A 64 -10.90 -17.76 13.80
N THR A 65 -10.27 -16.67 13.37
CA THR A 65 -9.45 -15.84 14.26
C THR A 65 -10.23 -14.72 14.95
N ARG A 66 -11.43 -14.41 14.44
CA ARG A 66 -12.28 -13.27 14.84
C ARG A 66 -11.56 -11.92 14.75
N ARG A 67 -10.51 -11.84 13.94
CA ARG A 67 -9.77 -10.61 13.64
C ARG A 67 -10.20 -10.07 12.29
N MET A 68 -9.97 -8.77 12.10
CA MET A 68 -10.14 -8.14 10.80
C MET A 68 -9.21 -8.79 9.77
N THR A 69 -9.76 -9.10 8.60
CA THR A 69 -8.99 -9.61 7.47
C THR A 69 -8.01 -8.55 7.00
N VAL A 70 -6.74 -8.92 6.89
CA VAL A 70 -5.70 -8.03 6.35
C VAL A 70 -5.84 -7.96 4.84
N ARG A 71 -6.10 -6.76 4.30
CA ARG A 71 -6.09 -6.53 2.85
C ARG A 71 -4.65 -6.58 2.36
N LYS A 72 -4.34 -7.60 1.57
CA LYS A 72 -3.04 -7.69 0.88
C LYS A 72 -3.05 -6.80 -0.35
N VAL A 73 -1.87 -6.36 -0.77
CA VAL A 73 -1.68 -5.75 -2.08
C VAL A 73 -2.03 -6.79 -3.14
N ASN A 74 -2.90 -6.41 -4.07
CA ASN A 74 -3.18 -7.23 -5.23
C ASN A 74 -2.06 -7.01 -6.26
N VAL A 75 -1.12 -7.95 -6.34
CA VAL A 75 0.02 -7.86 -7.27
C VAL A 75 -0.37 -8.20 -8.71
N ASP A 76 -1.56 -8.76 -8.91
CA ASP A 76 -2.13 -9.07 -10.22
C ASP A 76 -3.10 -7.97 -10.71
N GLY A 77 -3.21 -6.86 -9.97
CA GLY A 77 -4.14 -5.76 -10.30
C GLY A 77 -3.49 -4.68 -11.18
N GLU A 78 -4.31 -4.03 -12.01
CA GLU A 78 -3.87 -3.02 -12.98
C GLU A 78 -3.22 -1.81 -12.30
N ALA A 79 -3.70 -1.43 -11.11
CA ALA A 79 -3.09 -0.36 -10.33
C ALA A 79 -1.65 -0.70 -9.90
N TYR A 80 -1.40 -1.95 -9.55
CA TYR A 80 -0.06 -2.42 -9.19
C TYR A 80 0.84 -2.54 -10.42
N GLU A 81 0.31 -3.07 -11.52
CA GLU A 81 1.00 -3.13 -12.82
C GLU A 81 1.43 -1.73 -13.29
N CYS A 82 0.48 -0.79 -13.33
CA CYS A 82 0.72 0.60 -13.67
C CYS A 82 1.79 1.24 -12.77
N ALA A 83 1.68 1.05 -11.45
CA ALA A 83 2.69 1.54 -10.52
C ALA A 83 4.08 0.95 -10.83
N CYS A 84 4.17 -0.34 -11.14
CA CYS A 84 5.44 -0.97 -11.50
C CYS A 84 6.08 -0.36 -12.74
N HIS A 85 5.29 0.06 -13.73
CA HIS A 85 5.79 0.70 -14.95
C HIS A 85 6.26 2.15 -14.75
N TYR A 86 5.68 2.88 -13.79
CA TYR A 86 5.98 4.30 -13.57
C TYR A 86 6.90 4.58 -12.38
N MET A 87 7.10 3.62 -11.48
CA MET A 87 8.06 3.76 -10.38
C MET A 87 9.49 3.72 -10.91
N ILE A 88 10.36 4.55 -10.33
CA ILE A 88 11.80 4.40 -10.50
C ILE A 88 12.23 3.19 -9.67
N ARG A 89 12.42 2.05 -10.33
CA ARG A 89 12.80 0.78 -9.72
C ARG A 89 13.89 0.10 -10.55
N LEU A 90 14.58 -0.86 -9.92
CA LEU A 90 15.42 -1.77 -10.67
C LEU A 90 14.55 -2.78 -11.43
N GLU A 91 14.87 -2.94 -12.70
CA GLU A 91 14.28 -3.92 -13.60
C GLU A 91 15.32 -4.90 -14.09
N ARG A 92 14.85 -6.04 -14.62
CA ARG A 92 15.75 -7.07 -15.14
C ARG A 92 16.69 -6.52 -16.23
N ALA A 93 16.19 -5.64 -17.09
CA ALA A 93 16.95 -5.00 -18.16
C ALA A 93 18.16 -4.20 -17.65
N ASP A 94 18.07 -3.60 -16.46
CA ASP A 94 19.17 -2.84 -15.84
C ASP A 94 20.41 -3.71 -15.55
N PHE A 95 20.17 -5.01 -15.35
CA PHE A 95 21.20 -6.01 -15.11
C PHE A 95 21.59 -6.75 -16.40
N GLU A 96 20.90 -6.61 -17.52
CA GLU A 96 21.24 -7.33 -18.76
C GLU A 96 22.22 -6.54 -19.62
N SER A 97 22.16 -5.20 -19.58
CA SER A 97 23.13 -4.32 -20.23
C SER A 97 24.38 -4.13 -19.38
N PRO A 98 25.59 -4.54 -19.84
CA PRO A 98 26.83 -4.31 -19.10
C PRO A 98 27.11 -2.82 -18.87
N GLU A 99 26.75 -1.96 -19.81
CA GLU A 99 26.94 -0.51 -19.72
C GLU A 99 26.05 0.11 -18.64
N THR A 100 24.76 -0.25 -18.63
CA THR A 100 23.79 0.25 -17.64
C THR A 100 24.18 -0.22 -16.24
N LEU A 101 24.50 -1.51 -16.11
CA LEU A 101 24.93 -2.08 -14.83
C LEU A 101 26.19 -1.40 -14.30
N HIS A 102 27.17 -1.08 -15.16
CA HIS A 102 28.38 -0.38 -14.74
C HIS A 102 28.07 1.05 -14.26
N LYS A 103 27.16 1.77 -14.91
CA LYS A 103 26.72 3.11 -14.48
C LYS A 103 26.01 3.07 -13.13
N LEU A 104 25.06 2.13 -12.96
CA LEU A 104 24.32 1.96 -11.71
C LEU A 104 25.24 1.56 -10.56
N ALA A 105 26.11 0.58 -10.77
CA ALA A 105 27.09 0.15 -9.77
C ALA A 105 28.03 1.31 -9.36
N GLY A 106 28.49 2.10 -10.33
CA GLY A 106 29.32 3.28 -10.09
C GLY A 106 28.66 4.34 -9.20
N SER A 107 27.35 4.58 -9.36
CA SER A 107 26.61 5.57 -8.56
C SER A 107 26.56 5.26 -7.06
N VAL A 108 26.72 3.99 -6.68
CA VAL A 108 26.73 3.52 -5.29
C VAL A 108 28.09 2.97 -4.86
N SER A 109 29.15 3.26 -5.63
CA SER A 109 30.53 2.82 -5.36
C SER A 109 30.69 1.30 -5.21
N LEU A 110 29.96 0.53 -6.04
CA LEU A 110 30.07 -0.93 -6.12
C LEU A 110 30.66 -1.36 -7.46
N THR A 111 31.26 -2.55 -7.51
CA THR A 111 31.54 -3.23 -8.78
C THR A 111 30.25 -3.82 -9.37
N PRO A 112 30.18 -4.06 -10.70
CA PRO A 112 29.02 -4.71 -11.32
C PRO A 112 28.65 -6.07 -10.68
N ALA A 113 29.64 -6.85 -10.27
CA ALA A 113 29.43 -8.13 -9.59
C ALA A 113 28.83 -7.96 -8.19
N GLN A 114 29.36 -7.01 -7.40
CA GLN A 114 28.80 -6.68 -6.08
C GLN A 114 27.39 -6.12 -6.18
N PHE A 115 27.10 -5.31 -7.21
CA PHE A 115 25.77 -4.77 -7.44
C PHE A 115 24.77 -5.89 -7.76
N ARG A 116 25.12 -6.83 -8.65
CA ARG A 116 24.31 -8.04 -8.92
C ARG A 116 24.06 -8.85 -7.66
N GLN A 117 25.11 -9.14 -6.89
CA GLN A 117 24.99 -9.91 -5.66
C GLN A 117 24.06 -9.23 -4.64
N ARG A 118 24.11 -7.90 -4.55
CA ARG A 118 23.32 -7.14 -3.59
C ARG A 118 21.86 -6.96 -4.00
N PHE A 119 21.59 -6.74 -5.28
CA PHE A 119 20.26 -6.30 -5.75
C PHE A 119 19.59 -7.26 -6.74
N GLY A 120 20.28 -8.29 -7.24
CA GLY A 120 19.73 -9.22 -8.23
C GLY A 120 18.45 -9.93 -7.76
N TYR A 121 18.34 -10.22 -6.47
CA TYR A 121 17.16 -10.85 -5.89
C TYR A 121 15.87 -10.04 -6.09
N LEU A 122 15.97 -8.71 -6.24
CA LEU A 122 14.83 -7.81 -6.48
C LEU A 122 14.16 -8.03 -7.85
N VAL A 123 14.91 -8.60 -8.80
CA VAL A 123 14.47 -8.84 -10.18
C VAL A 123 14.55 -10.32 -10.57
N GLY A 124 14.71 -11.21 -9.59
CA GLY A 124 14.78 -12.66 -9.81
C GLY A 124 16.05 -13.12 -10.52
N ILE A 125 17.14 -12.35 -10.44
CA ILE A 125 18.47 -12.74 -10.91
C ILE A 125 19.27 -13.22 -9.69
N LYS A 126 19.78 -14.45 -9.74
CA LYS A 126 20.72 -14.96 -8.72
C LYS A 126 22.13 -14.48 -9.01
#